data_AF-A0AAF1K1R4-F1
#
_entry.id   AF-A0AAF1K1R4-F1
#
_cell.length_a   1.000
_cell.length_b   1.000
_cell.length_c   1.000
_cell.angle_alpha   90.00
_cell.angle_beta   90.00
_cell.angle_gamma   90.00
#
_symmetry.space_group_name_H-M   'P 1'
#
loop_
_entity.id
_entity.type
_entity.pdbx_description
1 polymer ?
#
loop_
_entity_poly.entity_id
_entity_poly.type
_entity_poly.pdbx_seq_one_letter_code
_entity_poly.pdbx_strand_id
1 'polypeptide(L)' 'MENDDRPRPANGFVPPDFNGWSVADLRDHIAALRADIARAEAVILAREGSQKAAAGFFNLPKAPPED' A
#
# COMPACT_ATOMS: atom_id res chain seq x y z
N MET A 1 21.22 21.02 12.86
CA MET A 1 20.26 19.94 12.54
C MET A 1 20.86 19.21 11.35
N GLU A 2 21.70 18.21 11.63
CA GLU A 2 22.36 17.40 10.60
C GLU A 2 21.28 16.64 9.80
N ASN A 3 21.35 16.75 8.48
CA ASN A 3 20.49 16.01 7.55
C ASN A 3 20.93 14.54 7.56
N ASP A 4 20.11 13.66 8.13
CA ASP A 4 20.23 12.20 8.01
C ASP A 4 19.82 11.78 6.58
N ASP A 5 20.56 12.25 5.57
CA ASP A 5 20.45 11.79 4.17
C ASP A 5 21.23 10.47 4.02
N ARG A 6 20.87 9.47 4.83
CA ARG A 6 21.36 8.11 4.60
C ARG A 6 20.46 7.49 3.53
N PRO A 7 21.03 6.89 2.46
CA PRO A 7 20.23 6.21 1.44
C PRO A 7 19.42 5.12 2.14
N ARG A 8 18.10 5.30 2.20
CA ARG A 8 17.18 4.34 2.79
C ARG A 8 17.32 3.06 1.96
N PRO A 9 17.64 1.90 2.57
CA PRO A 9 17.83 0.67 1.81
C PRO A 9 16.55 0.42 1.01
N ALA A 10 16.70 0.26 -0.30
CA ALA A 10 15.60 -0.16 -1.16
C ALA A 10 15.20 -1.56 -0.69
N ASN A 11 14.16 -1.62 0.13
CA ASN A 11 13.64 -2.87 0.68
C ASN A 11 12.84 -3.57 -0.43
N GLY A 12 13.55 -3.98 -1.48
CA GLY A 12 12.98 -4.63 -2.66
C GLY A 12 12.58 -6.07 -2.34
N PHE A 13 11.49 -6.50 -2.94
CA PHE A 13 11.13 -7.91 -2.96
C PHE A 13 12.18 -8.67 -3.77
N VAL A 14 12.88 -9.61 -3.12
CA VAL A 14 13.75 -10.56 -3.81
C VAL A 14 12.93 -11.81 -4.08
N PRO A 15 12.69 -12.18 -5.35
CA PRO A 15 11.97 -13.40 -5.67
C PRO A 15 12.71 -14.63 -5.12
N PRO A 16 12.01 -15.59 -4.50
CA PRO A 16 12.64 -16.85 -4.09
C PRO A 16 13.06 -17.68 -5.31
N ASP A 17 14.12 -18.49 -5.13
CA ASP A 17 14.47 -19.54 -6.07
C ASP A 17 13.53 -20.74 -5.85
N PHE A 18 12.85 -21.16 -6.92
CA PHE A 18 11.87 -22.25 -6.91
C PHE A 18 12.48 -23.61 -7.27
N ASN A 19 13.78 -23.69 -7.54
CA ASN A 19 14.42 -24.95 -7.88
C ASN A 19 14.29 -25.96 -6.73
N GLY A 20 13.82 -27.17 -7.03
CA GLY A 20 13.56 -28.22 -6.04
C GLY A 20 12.21 -28.15 -5.32
N TRP A 21 11.37 -27.15 -5.62
CA TRP A 21 10.03 -27.07 -5.05
C TRP A 21 9.07 -28.03 -5.75
N SER A 22 8.18 -28.66 -4.98
CA SER A 22 7.08 -29.42 -5.55
C SER A 22 5.95 -28.50 -6.03
N VAL A 23 5.04 -29.03 -6.83
CA VAL A 23 3.82 -28.31 -7.23
C VAL A 23 2.97 -27.93 -6.01
N ALA A 24 3.00 -28.73 -4.95
CA ALA A 24 2.28 -28.42 -3.71
C ALA A 24 2.90 -27.20 -3.01
N ASP A 25 4.22 -27.14 -2.91
CA ASP A 25 4.94 -26.00 -2.30
C ASP A 25 4.67 -24.70 -3.07
N LEU A 26 4.67 -24.77 -4.41
CA LEU A 26 4.35 -23.62 -5.25
C LEU A 26 2.90 -23.15 -5.04
N ARG A 27 1.95 -24.08 -4.89
CA ARG A 27 0.54 -23.74 -4.62
C ARG A 27 0.37 -23.07 -3.26
N ASP A 28 1.04 -23.59 -2.24
CA ASP A 28 1.01 -23.01 -0.89
C ASP A 28 1.59 -21.59 -0.89
N HIS A 29 2.75 -21.41 -1.54
CA HIS A 29 3.38 -20.10 -1.66
C HIS A 29 2.53 -19.09 -2.42
N ILE A 30 1.87 -19.51 -3.51
CA ILE A 30 0.92 -18.66 -4.23
C ILE A 30 -0.25 -18.25 -3.31
N ALA A 31 -0.75 -19.16 -2.47
CA ALA A 31 -1.82 -18.85 -1.54
C ALA A 31 -1.38 -17.80 -0.50
N ALA A 32 -0.16 -17.93 0.03
CA ALA A 32 0.44 -16.96 0.94
C ALA A 32 0.59 -15.58 0.27
N LEU A 33 1.15 -15.51 -0.94
CA LEU A 33 1.31 -14.25 -1.68
C LEU A 33 -0.03 -13.57 -1.97
N ARG A 34 -1.08 -14.35 -2.31
CA ARG A 34 -2.42 -13.80 -2.52
C ARG A 34 -3.02 -13.21 -1.24
N ALA A 35 -2.80 -13.84 -0.09
CA ALA A 35 -3.23 -13.29 1.20
C ALA A 35 -2.51 -11.96 1.49
N ASP A 36 -1.21 -11.88 1.19
CA ASP A 36 -0.42 -10.67 1.36
C ASP A 36 -0.90 -9.54 0.46
N ILE A 37 -1.20 -9.83 -0.82
CA ILE A 37 -1.81 -8.89 -1.76
C ILE A 37 -3.14 -8.37 -1.22
N ALA A 38 -4.03 -9.27 -0.76
CA ALA A 38 -5.32 -8.87 -0.23
C ALA A 38 -5.19 -7.94 0.99
N ARG A 39 -4.21 -8.18 1.88
CA ARG A 39 -3.92 -7.27 3.00
C ARG A 39 -3.43 -5.90 2.51
N ALA A 40 -2.54 -5.87 1.54
CA ALA A 40 -2.04 -4.62 0.97
C ALA A 40 -3.15 -3.82 0.28
N GLU A 41 -4.01 -4.48 -0.50
CA GLU A 41 -5.18 -3.89 -1.14
C GLU A 41 -6.16 -3.30 -0.12
N ALA A 42 -6.43 -4.00 0.99
CA ALA A 42 -7.28 -3.47 2.06
C ALA A 42 -6.70 -2.19 2.69
N VAL A 43 -5.37 -2.13 2.88
CA VAL A 43 -4.69 -0.92 3.37
C VAL A 43 -4.78 0.22 2.37
N ILE A 44 -4.60 -0.06 1.07
CA ILE A 44 -4.76 0.95 0.01
C ILE A 44 -6.18 1.51 0.04
N LEU A 45 -7.19 0.64 0.03
CA LEU A 45 -8.59 1.06 0.06
C LEU A 45 -8.92 1.93 1.28
N ALA A 46 -8.41 1.57 2.46
CA ALA A 46 -8.59 2.37 3.68
C ALA A 46 -7.96 3.77 3.56
N ARG A 47 -6.77 3.86 2.93
CA ARG A 47 -6.07 5.13 2.69
C ARG A 47 -6.80 5.99 1.67
N GLU A 48 -7.26 5.40 0.57
CA GLU A 48 -8.02 6.11 -0.46
C GLU A 48 -9.38 6.60 0.07
N GLY A 49 -10.07 5.80 0.89
CA GLY A 49 -11.31 6.20 1.56
C GLY A 49 -11.10 7.41 2.47
N SER A 50 -9.99 7.39 3.24
CA SER A 50 -9.59 8.52 4.09
C SER A 50 -9.25 9.78 3.28
N GLN A 51 -8.57 9.63 2.14
CA GLN A 51 -8.23 10.75 1.26
C GLN A 51 -9.47 11.35 0.57
N LYS A 52 -10.43 10.52 0.13
CA LYS A 52 -11.70 10.98 -0.45
C LYS A 52 -12.57 11.70 0.59
N ALA A 53 -12.62 11.20 1.82
CA ALA A 53 -13.30 11.89 2.92
C ALA A 53 -12.66 13.27 3.17
N ALA A 54 -11.33 13.34 3.29
CA ALA A 54 -10.62 14.60 3.46
C ALA A 54 -10.85 15.59 2.31
N ALA A 55 -10.78 15.13 1.05
CA ALA A 55 -11.03 15.96 -0.13
C ALA A 55 -12.45 16.56 -0.13
N GLY A 56 -13.45 15.83 0.37
CA GLY A 56 -14.82 16.34 0.54
C GLY A 56 -14.94 17.48 1.55
N PHE A 57 -14.15 17.48 2.62
CA PHE A 57 -14.13 18.57 3.59
C PHE A 57 -13.48 19.86 3.06
N PHE A 58 -12.46 19.74 2.22
CA PHE A 58 -11.76 20.92 1.64
C PHE A 58 -12.44 21.51 0.40
N ASN A 59 -13.37 20.78 -0.23
CA ASN A 59 -14.10 21.23 -1.42
C ASN A 59 -15.53 21.72 -1.12
N LEU A 60 -15.88 21.90 0.16
CA LEU A 60 -17.06 22.67 0.53
C LEU A 60 -16.87 24.10 0.00
N PRO A 61 -17.79 24.63 -0.83
CA PRO A 61 -17.70 26.02 -1.25
C PRO A 61 -17.70 26.87 0.03
N LYS A 62 -16.67 27.70 0.18
CA LYS A 62 -16.67 28.79 1.15
C LYS A 62 -17.96 29.57 0.91
N ALA A 63 -18.90 29.51 1.85
CA ALA A 63 -20.15 30.25 1.78
C ALA A 63 -19.84 31.71 1.38
N PRO A 64 -20.52 32.26 0.37
CA PRO A 64 -20.35 33.67 0.04
C PRO A 64 -20.90 34.48 1.23
N PRO A 65 -20.15 35.45 1.78
CA PRO A 65 -20.78 36.46 2.62
C PRO A 65 -21.79 37.24 1.75
N GLU A 66 -22.99 37.37 2.29
CA GLU A 66 -24.20 38.02 1.76
C GLU A 66 -23.96 39.49 1.36
N ASP A 67 -24.79 39.98 0.43
CA ASP A 67 -24.83 41.33 -0.14
C ASP A 67 -24.90 42.45 0.92
#